data_AF-K8AAU9-F1
#
_entry.id   AF-K8AAU9-F1
#
_cell.length_a   1.000
_cell.length_b   1.000
_cell.length_c   1.000
_cell.angle_alpha   90.00
_cell.angle_beta   90.00
_cell.angle_gamma   90.00
#
_symmetry.space_group_name_H-M   'P 1'
#
loop_
_entity.id
_entity.type
_entity.pdbx_description
1 polymer ?
#
loop_
_entity_poly.entity_id
_entity_poly.type
_entity_poly.pdbx_seq_one_letter_code
_entity_poly.pdbx_strand_id
1 'polypeptide(L)' 'MKCLKLSLFAVIRAVCGAALMLLILPVVCRLVVGPVYGEDQMSQNFLIFLVGTPLLALLGALAGWFLGKKAIGAH' A
#
# COMPACT_ATOMS: atom_id res chain seq x y z
N MET A 1 20.80 10.42 -14.50
CA MET A 1 20.18 10.64 -13.17
C MET A 1 18.66 10.62 -13.14
N LYS A 2 17.94 10.79 -14.28
CA LYS A 2 16.46 10.83 -14.30
C LYS A 2 15.81 9.53 -13.78
N CYS A 3 16.33 8.36 -14.16
CA CYS A 3 15.83 7.06 -13.69
C CYS A 3 15.96 6.88 -12.16
N LEU A 4 17.07 7.35 -11.56
CA LEU A 4 17.30 7.28 -10.11
C LEU A 4 16.28 8.12 -9.32
N LYS A 5 15.96 9.31 -9.81
CA LYS A 5 14.92 10.15 -9.19
C LYS A 5 13.56 9.46 -9.25
N LEU A 6 13.25 8.84 -10.40
CA LEU A 6 11.98 8.16 -10.64
C LEU A 6 11.82 6.91 -9.77
N SER A 7 12.89 6.12 -9.62
CA SER A 7 12.90 4.98 -8.69
C SER A 7 12.72 5.44 -7.25
N LEU A 8 13.30 6.57 -6.86
CA LEU A 8 13.12 7.12 -5.51
C LEU A 8 11.65 7.48 -5.23
N PHE A 9 10.97 8.17 -6.17
CA PHE A 9 9.55 8.48 -6.04
C PHE A 9 8.68 7.23 -5.95
N ALA A 10 8.98 6.19 -6.73
CA ALA A 10 8.27 4.92 -6.69
C ALA A 10 8.47 4.21 -5.34
N VAL A 11 9.71 4.10 -4.85
CA VAL A 11 10.02 3.44 -3.57
C VAL A 11 9.36 4.17 -2.40
N ILE A 12 9.49 5.50 -2.31
CA ILE A 12 8.88 6.28 -1.23
C ILE A 12 7.37 6.06 -1.20
N ARG A 13 6.72 6.12 -2.37
CA ARG A 13 5.27 5.93 -2.45
C ARG A 13 4.85 4.48 -2.18
N ALA A 14 5.68 3.50 -2.52
CA ALA A 14 5.43 2.10 -2.18
C ALA A 14 5.44 1.91 -0.65
N VAL A 15 6.44 2.49 0.04
CA VAL A 15 6.52 2.48 1.51
C VAL A 15 5.32 3.19 2.12
N CYS A 16 4.93 4.35 1.59
CA CYS A 16 3.72 5.05 2.05
C CYS A 16 2.45 4.21 1.83
N GLY A 17 2.33 3.49 0.71
CA GLY A 17 1.20 2.60 0.44
C GLY A 17 1.12 1.45 1.45
N ALA A 18 2.25 0.79 1.72
CA ALA A 18 2.34 -0.25 2.74
C ALA A 18 1.99 0.28 4.14
N ALA A 19 2.52 1.46 4.51
CA ALA A 19 2.21 2.10 5.79
C ALA A 19 0.73 2.50 5.90
N LEU A 20 0.12 2.93 4.79
CA LEU A 20 -1.30 3.25 4.74
C LEU A 20 -2.16 2.01 5.02
N MET A 21 -1.73 0.81 4.61
CA MET A 21 -2.42 -0.43 4.96
C MET A 21 -2.56 -0.57 6.49
N LEU A 22 -1.50 -0.29 7.27
CA LEU A 22 -1.56 -0.38 8.73
C LEU A 22 -2.60 0.55 9.34
N LEU A 23 -2.79 1.74 8.75
CA LEU A 23 -3.76 2.73 9.22
C LEU A 23 -5.20 2.31 8.91
N ILE A 24 -5.44 1.73 7.74
CA ILE A 24 -6.80 1.37 7.30
C ILE A 24 -7.20 -0.06 7.70
N LEU A 25 -6.23 -0.94 8.00
CA LEU A 25 -6.44 -2.34 8.37
C LEU A 25 -7.55 -2.55 9.41
N PRO A 26 -7.61 -1.82 10.55
CA PRO A 26 -8.66 -2.06 11.54
C PRO A 26 -10.07 -1.78 10.99
N VAL A 27 -10.21 -0.81 10.09
CA VAL A 27 -11.48 -0.49 9.44
C VAL A 27 -11.84 -1.56 8.43
N VAL A 28 -10.90 -1.96 7.58
CA VAL A 28 -11.10 -2.99 6.55
C VAL A 28 -11.48 -4.32 7.21
N CYS A 29 -10.77 -4.76 8.25
CA CYS A 29 -11.07 -6.00 8.96
C CYS A 29 -12.48 -5.98 9.58
N ARG A 30 -12.90 -4.86 10.20
CA ARG A 30 -14.26 -4.73 10.75
C ARG A 30 -15.35 -4.77 9.68
N LEU A 31 -15.11 -4.20 8.50
CA LEU A 31 -16.11 -4.16 7.43
C LEU A 31 -16.21 -5.49 6.66
N VAL A 32 -15.09 -6.19 6.48
CA VAL A 32 -15.03 -7.41 5.65
C VAL A 32 -15.28 -8.68 6.48
N VAL A 33 -14.67 -8.78 7.66
CA VAL A 33 -14.74 -9.98 8.51
C VAL A 33 -15.73 -9.80 9.66
N GLY A 34 -15.82 -8.58 10.20
CA GLY A 34 -16.68 -8.29 11.36
C GLY A 34 -15.96 -8.50 12.70
N PRO A 35 -16.70 -8.60 13.82
CA PRO A 35 -16.13 -8.83 15.14
C PRO A 35 -15.40 -10.18 15.25
N VAL A 36 -14.24 -10.17 15.91
CA VAL A 36 -13.38 -11.35 16.09
C VAL A 36 -13.86 -12.15 17.30
N TYR A 37 -14.39 -13.36 17.07
CA TYR A 37 -14.82 -14.28 18.12
C TYR A 37 -13.96 -15.55 18.20
N GLY A 38 -13.03 -15.75 17.27
CA GLY A 38 -12.18 -16.94 17.21
C GLY A 38 -11.04 -16.82 16.21
N GLU A 39 -10.31 -17.92 16.07
CA GLU A 39 -9.10 -18.03 15.25
C GLU A 39 -9.37 -17.89 13.75
N ASP A 40 -10.54 -18.33 13.26
CA ASP A 40 -10.90 -18.24 11.85
C ASP A 40 -10.93 -16.78 11.37
N GLN A 41 -11.52 -15.88 12.19
CA GLN A 41 -11.57 -14.45 11.91
C GLN A 41 -10.19 -13.80 12.02
N MET A 42 -9.34 -14.25 12.96
CA MET A 42 -7.98 -13.73 13.09
C MET A 42 -7.12 -14.11 11.87
N SER A 43 -7.24 -15.36 11.41
CA SER A 43 -6.57 -15.86 10.21
C SER A 43 -7.00 -15.09 8.95
N GLN A 44 -8.30 -14.82 8.79
CA GLN A 44 -8.79 -14.00 7.69
C GLN A 44 -8.27 -12.55 7.75
N ASN A 45 -8.25 -11.93 8.93
CA ASN A 45 -7.68 -10.58 9.11
C ASN A 45 -6.19 -10.55 8.76
N PHE A 46 -5.45 -11.60 9.10
CA PHE A 46 -4.05 -11.74 8.71
C PHE A 46 -3.88 -11.87 7.19
N LEU A 47 -4.74 -12.64 6.52
CA LEU A 47 -4.75 -12.74 5.05
C LEU A 47 -5.04 -11.39 4.39
N ILE A 48 -5.99 -10.61 4.92
CA ILE A 48 -6.28 -9.25 4.45
C ILE A 48 -5.03 -8.36 4.57
N PHE A 49 -4.32 -8.43 5.70
CA PHE A 49 -3.06 -7.71 5.88
C PHE A 49 -1.99 -8.18 4.88
N LEU A 50 -1.79 -9.50 4.75
CA LEU A 50 -0.76 -10.10 3.93
C LEU A 50 -0.92 -9.79 2.44
N VAL A 51 -2.16 -9.74 1.94
CA VAL A 51 -2.47 -9.44 0.53
C VAL A 51 -2.68 -7.93 0.31
N GLY A 52 -3.32 -7.24 1.25
CA GLY A 52 -3.60 -5.80 1.14
C GLY A 52 -2.34 -4.93 1.18
N THR A 53 -1.35 -5.31 1.99
CA THR A 53 -0.06 -4.58 2.09
C THR A 53 0.69 -4.53 0.76
N PRO A 54 0.98 -5.66 0.07
CA PRO A 54 1.65 -5.61 -1.23
C PRO A 54 0.78 -4.95 -2.31
N LEU A 55 -0.55 -5.10 -2.27
CA LEU A 55 -1.45 -4.40 -3.20
C LEU A 55 -1.32 -2.88 -3.06
N LEU A 56 -1.41 -2.33 -1.84
CA LEU A 56 -1.26 -0.89 -1.62
C LEU A 56 0.16 -0.41 -1.87
N ALA A 57 1.18 -1.21 -1.59
CA ALA A 57 2.56 -0.89 -1.93
C ALA A 57 2.75 -0.78 -3.45
N LEU A 58 2.17 -1.69 -4.23
CA LEU A 58 2.20 -1.63 -5.70
C LEU A 58 1.43 -0.42 -6.24
N LEU A 59 0.23 -0.14 -5.73
CA LEU A 59 -0.52 1.06 -6.10
C LEU A 59 0.24 2.34 -5.77
N GLY A 60 0.88 2.38 -4.60
CA GLY A 60 1.79 3.45 -4.20
C GLY A 60 2.95 3.61 -5.17
N ALA A 61 3.66 2.52 -5.48
CA ALA A 61 4.77 2.52 -6.42
C ALA A 61 4.37 3.07 -7.81
N LEU A 62 3.23 2.61 -8.34
CA LEU A 62 2.68 3.07 -9.61
C LEU A 62 2.34 4.56 -9.55
N ALA A 63 1.65 5.01 -8.51
CA ALA A 63 1.34 6.42 -8.32
C ALA A 63 2.61 7.28 -8.22
N GLY A 64 3.62 6.81 -7.49
CA GLY A 64 4.93 7.48 -7.38
C GLY A 64 5.67 7.55 -8.71
N TRP A 65 5.60 6.49 -9.52
CA TRP A 65 6.16 6.46 -10.86
C TRP A 65 5.47 7.47 -11.78
N PHE A 66 4.14 7.51 -11.80
CA PHE A 66 3.38 8.47 -12.61
C PHE A 66 3.66 9.93 -12.20
N LEU A 67 3.64 10.21 -10.89
CA LEU A 67 3.94 11.55 -10.36
C LEU A 67 5.40 11.94 -10.63
N GLY A 68 6.34 11.00 -10.46
CA GLY A 68 7.75 11.21 -10.75
C GLY A 68 7.99 11.50 -12.23
N LYS A 69 7.33 10.78 -13.15
CA LYS A 69 7.36 11.08 -14.59
C LYS A 69 6.85 12.48 -14.89
N LYS A 70 5.72 12.88 -14.29
CA LYS A 70 5.14 14.22 -14.50
C LYS A 70 6.07 15.31 -13.97
N ALA A 71 6.65 15.12 -12.78
CA ALA A 71 7.55 16.10 -12.17
C ALA A 71 8.89 16.24 -12.91
N ILE A 72 9.45 15.13 -13.41
CA ILE A 72 10.75 15.13 -14.12
C ILE A 72 10.59 15.58 -15.58
N GLY A 73 9.42 15.35 -16.21
CA GLY A 73 9.13 15.79 -17.58
C GLY A 73 8.65 17.24 -17.70
N ALA A 74 8.29 17.88 -16.58
CA ALA A 74 7.94 19.30 -16.53
C ALA A 74 9.17 20.24 -16.39
N HIS A 75 10.37 19.67 -16.31
CA HIS A 75 11.67 20.34 -16.26
C HIS A 75 12.52 19.95 -17.48
#